data_AF-A0A423V1N1-F1
#
_entry.id   AF-A0A423V1N1-F1
#
_cell.length_a   1.000
_cell.length_b   1.000
_cell.length_c   1.000
_cell.angle_alpha   90.00
_cell.angle_beta   90.00
_cell.angle_gamma   90.00
#
_symmetry.space_group_name_H-M   'P 1'
#
loop_
_entity.id
_entity.type
_entity.pdbx_description
1 polymer ?
#
loop_
_entity_poly.entity_id
_entity_poly.type
_entity_poly.pdbx_seq_one_letter_code
_entity_poly.pdbx_strand_id
1 'polypeptide(L)'
;AAGGRIPVLVPYAIPDRDCGGASQGGAPDLAAYDAWIGKFAQGLGSGAAIVILEPDAIALSDCLTAPERAARFASLARAGRTLRTANPQARVYFDGGHSGWHTPAEQAAALRAAKAATSGDGIFTNVSNFHRTADETAYARRVLAALGGPGGLGAVIDTSRNGNGAPAAGQWCDPAGRALGRTPTTRTGEARIDAYLWVKLPGESDGCSAAAGSFTPEYAYALATG
;
A
#
# COMPACT_ATOMS: atom_id res chain seq x y z
N ALA A 1 2.33 7.94 20.64
CA ALA A 1 0.94 7.48 20.81
C ALA A 1 0.70 7.08 22.26
N ALA A 2 -0.38 7.53 22.88
CA ALA A 2 -0.78 7.08 24.21
C ALA A 2 -1.20 5.60 24.13
N GLY A 3 -0.47 4.69 24.79
CA GLY A 3 -0.79 3.26 24.85
C GLY A 3 0.23 2.29 24.24
N GLY A 4 1.43 2.75 23.84
CA GLY A 4 2.50 1.85 23.38
C GLY A 4 2.22 1.10 22.07
N ARG A 5 1.20 1.53 21.31
CA ARG A 5 0.83 0.98 20.00
C ARG A 5 1.56 1.71 18.88
N ILE A 6 1.82 0.99 17.78
CA ILE A 6 2.40 1.55 16.55
C ILE A 6 1.23 1.88 15.60
N PRO A 7 0.98 3.16 15.26
CA PRO A 7 -0.04 3.51 14.28
C PRO A 7 0.38 3.07 12.87
N VAL A 8 -0.60 2.65 12.08
CA VAL A 8 -0.48 2.46 10.63
C VAL A 8 -1.19 3.62 9.97
N LEU A 9 -0.49 4.35 9.11
CA LEU A 9 -0.97 5.56 8.45
C LEU A 9 -0.87 5.40 6.94
N VAL A 10 -1.88 5.86 6.22
CA VAL A 10 -1.96 5.72 4.76
C VAL A 10 -2.13 7.11 4.14
N PRO A 11 -1.05 7.83 3.79
CA PRO A 11 -1.18 8.95 2.87
C PRO A 11 -1.67 8.42 1.52
N TYR A 12 -2.78 8.98 1.03
CA TYR A 12 -3.42 8.57 -0.22
C TYR A 12 -3.97 9.78 -0.97
N ALA A 13 -3.07 10.68 -1.36
CA ALA A 13 -3.37 12.00 -1.93
C ALA A 13 -2.54 12.33 -3.18
N ILE A 14 -1.85 11.37 -3.80
CA ILE A 14 -1.09 11.60 -5.04
C ILE A 14 -1.99 12.15 -6.16
N PRO A 15 -1.55 13.12 -6.98
CA PRO A 15 -2.32 13.60 -8.13
C PRO A 15 -2.63 12.48 -9.12
N ASP A 16 -3.77 12.60 -9.81
CA ASP A 16 -4.30 11.58 -10.73
C ASP A 16 -4.45 10.22 -10.02
N ARG A 17 -4.88 10.26 -8.75
CA ARG A 17 -5.15 9.07 -7.94
C ARG A 17 -6.15 8.18 -8.65
N ASP A 18 -5.89 6.89 -8.63
CA ASP A 18 -6.73 5.87 -9.26
C ASP A 18 -6.96 6.05 -10.77
N CYS A 19 -6.20 6.94 -11.44
CA CYS A 19 -6.31 7.21 -12.88
C CYS A 19 -7.76 7.50 -13.35
N GLY A 20 -8.57 8.14 -12.51
CA GLY A 20 -10.00 8.40 -12.79
C GLY A 20 -10.95 7.27 -12.41
N GLY A 21 -10.49 6.26 -11.68
CA GLY A 21 -11.29 5.15 -11.14
C GLY A 21 -12.22 5.55 -10.00
N ALA A 22 -12.82 4.55 -9.35
CA ALA A 22 -13.84 4.76 -8.31
C ALA A 22 -13.34 5.55 -7.09
N SER A 23 -12.04 5.52 -6.84
CA SER A 23 -11.35 6.25 -5.77
C SER A 23 -10.55 7.47 -6.28
N GLN A 24 -10.91 8.01 -7.45
CA GLN A 24 -10.26 9.19 -8.04
C GLN A 24 -10.15 10.37 -7.07
N GLY A 25 -9.16 11.23 -7.33
CA GLY A 25 -8.90 12.44 -6.54
C GLY A 25 -7.41 12.69 -6.41
N GLY A 26 -7.00 13.11 -5.22
CA GLY A 26 -5.62 13.51 -4.94
C GLY A 26 -5.44 15.01 -4.88
N ALA A 27 -4.20 15.43 -4.63
CA ALA A 27 -3.80 16.82 -4.69
C ALA A 27 -3.93 17.36 -6.13
N PRO A 28 -4.14 18.68 -6.31
CA PRO A 28 -4.31 19.27 -7.63
C PRO A 28 -3.07 19.18 -8.53
N ASP A 29 -1.88 19.10 -7.93
CA ASP A 29 -0.61 18.91 -8.63
C ASP A 29 0.46 18.33 -7.67
N LEU A 30 1.64 18.01 -8.21
CA LEU A 30 2.74 17.42 -7.44
C LEU A 30 3.37 18.40 -6.44
N ALA A 31 3.30 19.71 -6.66
CA ALA A 31 3.83 20.69 -5.71
C ALA A 31 2.92 20.80 -4.48
N ALA A 32 1.60 20.80 -4.69
CA ALA A 32 0.60 20.72 -3.63
C ALA A 32 0.71 19.41 -2.85
N TYR A 33 0.94 18.28 -3.54
CA TYR A 33 1.20 16.99 -2.90
C TYR A 33 2.47 17.01 -2.04
N ASP A 34 3.60 17.50 -2.56
CA ASP A 34 4.86 17.58 -1.82
C ASP A 34 4.70 18.47 -0.56
N ALA A 35 3.98 19.60 -0.68
CA ALA A 35 3.67 20.48 0.45
C ALA A 35 2.76 19.80 1.48
N TRP A 36 1.76 19.04 1.02
CA TRP A 36 0.88 18.26 1.89
C TRP A 36 1.63 17.17 2.65
N ILE A 37 2.52 16.41 1.98
CA ILE A 37 3.40 15.44 2.64
C ILE A 37 4.30 16.11 3.66
N GLY A 38 4.81 17.31 3.39
CA GLY A 38 5.57 18.08 4.37
C GLY A 38 4.79 18.32 5.67
N LYS A 39 3.51 18.70 5.57
CA LYS A 39 2.61 18.87 6.73
C LYS A 39 2.28 17.54 7.41
N PHE A 40 2.03 16.49 6.64
CA PHE A 40 1.81 15.14 7.15
C PHE A 40 3.01 14.67 7.98
N ALA A 41 4.23 14.85 7.46
CA ALA A 41 5.47 14.47 8.12
C ALA A 41 5.69 15.23 9.44
N GLN A 42 5.34 16.52 9.50
CA GLN A 42 5.36 17.30 10.75
C GLN A 42 4.41 16.74 11.81
N GLY A 43 3.30 16.12 11.41
CA GLY A 43 2.31 15.50 12.29
C GLY A 43 2.64 14.07 12.75
N LEU A 44 3.67 13.42 12.19
CA LEU A 44 4.02 12.04 12.55
C LEU A 44 4.48 11.87 14.01
N GLY A 45 4.95 12.95 14.63
CA GLY A 45 5.60 12.91 15.94
C GLY A 45 6.91 12.12 15.90
N SER A 46 7.40 11.69 17.06
CA SER A 46 8.71 11.04 17.24
C SER A 46 8.65 9.55 17.59
N GLY A 47 7.45 8.98 17.76
CA GLY A 47 7.29 7.57 18.08
C GLY A 47 7.27 6.69 16.83
N ALA A 48 7.50 5.38 17.01
CA ALA A 48 7.39 4.42 15.92
C ALA A 48 6.04 4.51 15.21
N ALA A 49 6.06 4.45 13.88
CA ALA A 49 4.89 4.48 13.00
C ALA A 49 5.15 3.63 11.75
N ILE A 50 4.10 3.08 11.14
CA ILE A 50 4.17 2.42 9.84
C ILE A 50 3.41 3.31 8.85
N VAL A 51 4.05 3.67 7.75
CA VAL A 51 3.45 4.47 6.68
C VAL A 51 3.34 3.61 5.42
N ILE A 52 2.11 3.45 4.93
CA ILE A 52 1.78 2.80 3.65
C ILE A 52 1.67 3.91 2.61
N LEU A 53 2.75 4.15 1.86
CA LEU A 53 2.87 5.34 1.02
C LEU A 53 2.13 5.17 -0.31
N GLU A 54 0.97 5.82 -0.42
CA GLU A 54 0.20 5.98 -1.65
C GLU A 54 -0.14 4.65 -2.36
N PRO A 55 -1.15 3.91 -1.86
CA PRO A 55 -1.70 2.73 -2.55
C PRO A 55 -1.87 2.95 -4.05
N ASP A 56 -1.46 1.96 -4.86
CA ASP A 56 -1.55 1.93 -6.33
C ASP A 56 -0.79 3.04 -7.09
N ALA A 57 -0.08 3.94 -6.41
CA ALA A 57 0.60 5.06 -7.07
C ALA A 57 1.75 4.62 -8.00
N ILE A 58 2.30 3.42 -7.81
CA ILE A 58 3.33 2.84 -8.66
C ILE A 58 2.74 1.79 -9.59
N ALA A 59 1.97 0.84 -9.07
CA ALA A 59 1.40 -0.26 -9.84
C ALA A 59 0.38 0.21 -10.90
N LEU A 60 -0.43 1.24 -10.62
CA LEU A 60 -1.41 1.77 -11.58
C LEU A 60 -0.86 2.91 -12.46
N SER A 61 0.45 3.17 -12.42
CA SER A 61 1.03 4.36 -13.07
C SER A 61 1.10 4.31 -14.59
N ASP A 62 0.70 3.21 -15.24
CA ASP A 62 0.70 3.05 -16.70
C ASP A 62 -0.35 3.90 -17.42
N CYS A 63 -1.31 4.48 -16.69
CA CYS A 63 -2.24 5.46 -17.23
C CYS A 63 -1.57 6.81 -17.57
N LEU A 64 -0.40 7.09 -17.00
CA LEU A 64 0.32 8.35 -17.16
C LEU A 64 1.28 8.29 -18.36
N THR A 65 1.56 9.44 -18.95
CA THR A 65 2.69 9.54 -19.89
C THR A 65 4.02 9.29 -19.18
N ALA A 66 5.06 8.91 -19.93
CA ALA A 66 6.37 8.65 -19.34
C ALA A 66 6.94 9.82 -18.52
N PRO A 67 6.83 11.10 -18.94
CA PRO A 67 7.24 12.25 -18.13
C PRO A 67 6.43 12.40 -16.84
N GLU A 68 5.11 12.25 -16.89
CA GLU A 68 4.22 12.35 -15.72
C GLU A 68 4.51 11.24 -14.70
N ARG A 69 4.69 10.00 -15.20
CA ARG A 69 5.07 8.86 -14.36
C ARG A 69 6.42 9.09 -13.67
N ALA A 70 7.41 9.60 -14.41
CA ALA A 70 8.71 9.95 -13.83
C ALA A 70 8.59 11.06 -12.76
N ALA A 71 7.75 12.06 -12.98
CA ALA A 71 7.48 13.13 -12.02
C ALA A 71 6.79 12.61 -10.74
N ARG A 72 5.77 11.74 -10.88
CA ARG A 72 5.11 11.05 -9.77
C ARG A 72 6.13 10.25 -8.95
N PHE A 73 6.96 9.44 -9.60
CA PHE A 73 7.99 8.64 -8.94
C PHE A 73 9.02 9.49 -8.21
N ALA A 74 9.43 10.62 -8.80
CA ALA A 74 10.33 11.56 -8.13
C ALA A 74 9.70 12.18 -6.86
N SER A 75 8.38 12.45 -6.90
CA SER A 75 7.62 12.97 -5.76
C SER A 75 7.41 11.92 -4.67
N LEU A 76 7.09 10.66 -5.00
CA LEU A 76 7.06 9.55 -4.04
C LEU A 76 8.42 9.35 -3.35
N ALA A 77 9.51 9.45 -4.11
CA ALA A 77 10.86 9.41 -3.54
C ALA A 77 11.13 10.56 -2.57
N ARG A 78 10.68 11.79 -2.90
CA ARG A 78 10.76 12.94 -1.98
C ARG A 78 9.92 12.69 -0.73
N ALA A 79 8.70 12.18 -0.88
CA ALA A 79 7.81 11.88 0.23
C ALA A 79 8.44 10.90 1.22
N GLY A 80 8.96 9.77 0.74
CA GLY A 80 9.65 8.80 1.61
C GLY A 80 10.83 9.41 2.39
N ARG A 81 11.67 10.22 1.73
CA ARG A 81 12.77 10.93 2.42
C ARG A 81 12.28 11.96 3.44
N THR A 82 11.23 12.71 3.12
CA THR A 82 10.64 13.72 4.02
C THR A 82 10.10 13.04 5.27
N LEU A 83 9.34 11.95 5.12
CA LEU A 83 8.77 11.19 6.24
C LEU A 83 9.86 10.62 7.15
N ARG A 84 10.89 9.98 6.57
CA ARG A 84 12.00 9.38 7.34
C ARG A 84 12.89 10.42 8.01
N THR A 85 13.07 11.59 7.40
CA THR A 85 13.80 12.70 8.02
C THR A 85 13.02 13.27 9.20
N ALA A 86 11.70 13.42 9.07
CA ALA A 86 10.86 13.96 10.14
C ALA A 86 10.74 12.99 11.33
N ASN A 87 10.65 11.69 11.07
CA ASN A 87 10.57 10.67 12.10
C ASN A 87 11.45 9.45 11.74
N PRO A 88 12.68 9.35 12.29
CA PRO A 88 13.57 8.22 12.06
C PRO A 88 13.06 6.87 12.61
N GLN A 89 12.03 6.87 13.47
CA GLN A 89 11.36 5.65 13.94
C GLN A 89 10.20 5.21 13.05
N ALA A 90 9.79 6.04 12.08
CA ALA A 90 8.78 5.66 11.10
C ALA A 90 9.38 4.71 10.05
N ARG A 91 8.62 3.67 9.70
CA ARG A 91 8.90 2.74 8.60
C ARG A 91 8.00 3.09 7.43
N VAL A 92 8.59 3.34 6.25
CA VAL A 92 7.83 3.76 5.05
C VAL A 92 7.88 2.67 3.99
N TYR A 93 6.71 2.14 3.64
CA TYR A 93 6.56 1.07 2.64
C TYR A 93 5.98 1.65 1.34
N PHE A 94 6.61 1.34 0.22
CA PHE A 94 6.22 1.80 -1.11
C PHE A 94 5.28 0.82 -1.80
N ASP A 95 4.47 1.32 -2.72
CA ASP A 95 3.53 0.50 -3.48
C ASP A 95 4.20 -0.61 -4.30
N GLY A 96 3.97 -1.85 -3.86
CA GLY A 96 4.39 -3.07 -4.53
C GLY A 96 3.27 -3.75 -5.32
N GLY A 97 2.07 -3.19 -5.44
CA GLY A 97 0.95 -3.83 -6.11
C GLY A 97 0.52 -5.14 -5.44
N HIS A 98 0.27 -6.19 -6.24
CA HIS A 98 -0.07 -7.52 -5.76
C HIS A 98 0.32 -8.62 -6.77
N SER A 99 0.30 -9.88 -6.33
CA SER A 99 0.77 -11.06 -7.07
C SER A 99 0.04 -11.35 -8.38
N GLY A 100 -1.15 -10.77 -8.58
CA GLY A 100 -1.97 -10.94 -9.78
C GLY A 100 -1.88 -9.80 -10.80
N TRP A 101 -1.01 -8.81 -10.60
CA TRP A 101 -0.98 -7.60 -11.43
C TRP A 101 0.24 -7.54 -12.35
N HIS A 102 1.40 -7.17 -11.81
CA HIS A 102 2.67 -7.03 -12.56
C HIS A 102 3.61 -8.16 -12.20
N THR A 103 4.48 -8.58 -13.13
CA THR A 103 5.53 -9.54 -12.75
C THR A 103 6.46 -8.92 -11.70
N PRO A 104 7.13 -9.74 -10.86
CA PRO A 104 8.05 -9.20 -9.86
C PRO A 104 9.17 -8.33 -10.44
N ALA A 105 9.62 -8.62 -11.67
CA ALA A 105 10.68 -7.87 -12.34
C ALA A 105 10.21 -6.49 -12.82
N GLU A 106 8.99 -6.40 -13.36
CA GLU A 106 8.37 -5.14 -13.79
C GLU A 106 8.11 -4.23 -12.59
N GLN A 107 7.49 -4.75 -11.53
CA GLN A 107 7.24 -3.98 -10.31
C GLN A 107 8.55 -3.49 -9.68
N ALA A 108 9.59 -4.34 -9.64
CA ALA A 108 10.91 -3.95 -9.16
C ALA A 108 11.55 -2.85 -10.02
N ALA A 109 11.33 -2.83 -11.34
CA ALA A 109 11.80 -1.75 -12.20
C ALA A 109 11.11 -0.42 -11.92
N ALA A 110 9.79 -0.42 -11.72
CA ALA A 110 9.05 0.77 -11.32
C ALA A 110 9.51 1.28 -9.94
N LEU A 111 9.68 0.39 -8.97
CA LEU A 111 10.21 0.72 -7.63
C LEU A 111 11.64 1.30 -7.66
N ARG A 112 12.51 0.80 -8.56
CA ARG A 112 13.85 1.39 -8.79
C ARG A 112 13.74 2.81 -9.33
N ALA A 113 12.85 3.06 -10.29
CA ALA A 113 12.61 4.41 -10.82
C ALA A 113 12.03 5.35 -9.75
N ALA A 114 11.20 4.84 -8.84
CA ALA A 114 10.69 5.55 -7.66
C ALA A 114 11.69 5.64 -6.49
N LYS A 115 12.92 5.12 -6.64
CA LYS A 115 13.98 5.13 -5.61
C LYS A 115 13.52 4.55 -4.26
N ALA A 116 12.63 3.56 -4.29
CA ALA A 116 12.03 2.97 -3.09
C ALA A 116 13.10 2.43 -2.12
N ALA A 117 14.11 1.72 -2.65
CA ALA A 117 15.18 1.11 -1.86
C ALA A 117 16.05 2.10 -1.07
N THR A 118 16.08 3.38 -1.46
CA THR A 118 16.86 4.43 -0.76
C THR A 118 15.99 5.50 -0.10
N SER A 119 14.69 5.49 -0.39
CA SER A 119 13.73 6.47 0.14
C SER A 119 12.72 5.86 1.11
N GLY A 120 12.70 4.54 1.29
CA GLY A 120 11.81 3.82 2.20
C GLY A 120 12.51 2.67 2.93
N ASP A 121 11.69 1.86 3.59
CA ASP A 121 12.06 0.67 4.37
C ASP A 121 11.62 -0.63 3.70
N GLY A 122 10.93 -0.55 2.56
CA GLY A 122 10.39 -1.73 1.90
C GLY A 122 9.24 -1.45 0.96
N ILE A 123 8.43 -2.47 0.74
CA ILE A 123 7.21 -2.42 -0.07
C ILE A 123 5.98 -2.85 0.73
N PHE A 124 4.79 -2.44 0.31
CA PHE A 124 3.56 -3.12 0.71
C PHE A 124 2.99 -3.87 -0.48
N THR A 125 2.21 -4.91 -0.22
CA THR A 125 1.44 -5.59 -1.26
C THR A 125 0.01 -5.86 -0.81
N ASN A 126 -0.87 -6.11 -1.79
CA ASN A 126 -2.25 -6.54 -1.60
C ASN A 126 -3.21 -5.53 -0.95
N VAL A 127 -2.80 -4.26 -0.78
CA VAL A 127 -3.66 -3.23 -0.19
C VAL A 127 -4.99 -3.18 -0.94
N SER A 128 -6.10 -3.29 -0.21
CA SER A 128 -7.46 -3.35 -0.76
C SER A 128 -7.76 -4.55 -1.68
N ASN A 129 -6.87 -5.53 -1.81
CA ASN A 129 -7.06 -6.69 -2.67
C ASN A 129 -7.20 -8.00 -1.83
N PHE A 130 -7.30 -9.14 -2.50
CA PHE A 130 -7.80 -10.38 -1.92
C PHE A 130 -6.84 -11.56 -2.09
N HIS A 131 -5.65 -11.35 -2.66
CA HIS A 131 -4.71 -12.46 -2.92
C HIS A 131 -4.26 -13.13 -1.62
N ARG A 132 -4.11 -14.46 -1.66
CA ARG A 132 -3.78 -15.23 -0.45
C ARG A 132 -2.43 -14.80 0.09
N THR A 133 -2.29 -14.83 1.40
CA THR A 133 -1.05 -14.43 2.09
C THR A 133 0.19 -15.18 1.59
N ALA A 134 0.03 -16.46 1.20
CA ALA A 134 1.14 -17.26 0.66
C ALA A 134 1.61 -16.75 -0.71
N ASP A 135 0.66 -16.39 -1.59
CA ASP A 135 0.95 -15.86 -2.94
C ASP A 135 1.65 -14.50 -2.82
N GLU A 136 1.13 -13.63 -1.95
CA GLU A 136 1.72 -12.32 -1.67
C GLU A 136 3.09 -12.41 -1.00
N THR A 137 3.29 -13.37 -0.09
CA THR A 137 4.59 -13.60 0.54
C THR A 137 5.64 -14.02 -0.50
N ALA A 138 5.28 -14.93 -1.40
CA ALA A 138 6.15 -15.35 -2.49
C ALA A 138 6.45 -14.20 -3.46
N TYR A 139 5.42 -13.43 -3.82
CA TYR A 139 5.52 -12.29 -4.71
C TYR A 139 6.41 -11.18 -4.13
N ALA A 140 6.11 -10.70 -2.93
CA ALA A 140 6.86 -9.64 -2.26
C ALA A 140 8.35 -9.99 -2.13
N ARG A 141 8.67 -11.25 -1.79
CA ARG A 141 10.06 -11.72 -1.72
C ARG A 141 10.78 -11.67 -3.06
N ARG A 142 10.10 -11.96 -4.16
CA ARG A 142 10.66 -11.89 -5.52
C ARG A 142 10.82 -10.45 -5.98
N VAL A 143 9.87 -9.57 -5.66
CA VAL A 143 9.99 -8.12 -5.91
C VAL A 143 11.18 -7.55 -5.17
N LEU A 144 11.30 -7.80 -3.86
CA LEU A 144 12.44 -7.34 -3.05
C LEU A 144 13.78 -7.87 -3.56
N ALA A 145 13.84 -9.15 -3.96
CA ALA A 145 15.05 -9.73 -4.54
C ALA A 145 15.44 -9.06 -5.87
N ALA A 146 14.46 -8.75 -6.73
CA ALA A 146 14.69 -8.07 -8.00
C ALA A 146 14.95 -6.56 -7.85
N LEU A 147 14.42 -5.92 -6.81
CA LEU A 147 14.67 -4.53 -6.46
C LEU A 147 16.12 -4.34 -6.00
N GLY A 148 16.64 -5.29 -5.22
CA GLY A 148 17.94 -5.20 -4.58
C GLY A 148 17.97 -4.11 -3.50
N GLY A 149 19.16 -3.59 -3.19
CA GLY A 149 19.34 -2.55 -2.18
C GLY A 149 19.76 -3.09 -0.80
N PRO A 150 19.57 -2.31 0.28
CA PRO A 150 19.98 -2.69 1.62
C PRO A 150 19.29 -3.97 2.09
N GLY A 151 20.03 -4.83 2.80
CA GLY A 151 19.48 -6.10 3.31
C GLY A 151 18.36 -5.98 4.35
N GLY A 152 18.07 -4.76 4.81
CA GLY A 152 16.99 -4.44 5.75
C GLY A 152 15.64 -4.10 5.10
N LEU A 153 15.52 -4.14 3.76
CA LEU A 153 14.23 -3.94 3.10
C LEU A 153 13.28 -5.10 3.37
N GLY A 154 12.08 -4.81 3.85
CA GLY A 154 11.03 -5.78 4.13
C GLY A 154 9.74 -5.51 3.35
N ALA A 155 8.72 -6.32 3.62
CA ALA A 155 7.39 -6.12 3.07
C ALA A 155 6.31 -6.18 4.14
N VAL A 156 5.26 -5.39 3.96
CA VAL A 156 4.00 -5.56 4.69
C VAL A 156 2.91 -6.03 3.72
N ILE A 157 2.03 -6.91 4.17
CA ILE A 157 0.96 -7.47 3.33
C ILE A 157 -0.38 -7.12 3.93
N ASP A 158 -1.27 -6.54 3.14
CA ASP A 158 -2.65 -6.37 3.53
C ASP A 158 -3.37 -7.73 3.54
N THR A 159 -3.93 -8.06 4.69
CA THR A 159 -4.63 -9.30 5.01
C THR A 159 -6.07 -9.03 5.46
N SER A 160 -6.56 -7.82 5.21
CA SER A 160 -7.91 -7.38 5.60
C SER A 160 -9.01 -8.30 5.09
N ARG A 161 -8.96 -8.71 3.81
CA ARG A 161 -10.07 -9.41 3.14
C ARG A 161 -9.67 -10.66 2.34
N ASN A 162 -8.47 -11.21 2.59
CA ASN A 162 -7.91 -12.29 1.76
C ASN A 162 -8.10 -13.72 2.29
N GLY A 163 -9.01 -13.94 3.27
CA GLY A 163 -9.22 -15.25 3.88
C GLY A 163 -9.65 -16.35 2.89
N ASN A 164 -10.47 -15.99 1.90
CA ASN A 164 -10.92 -16.88 0.81
C ASN A 164 -10.13 -16.70 -0.50
N GLY A 165 -9.02 -15.95 -0.47
CA GLY A 165 -8.22 -15.62 -1.66
C GLY A 165 -8.92 -14.68 -2.64
N ALA A 166 -8.27 -14.42 -3.78
CA ALA A 166 -8.83 -13.60 -4.84
C ALA A 166 -9.86 -14.40 -5.67
N PRO A 167 -10.93 -13.76 -6.18
CA PRO A 167 -11.86 -14.42 -7.09
C PRO A 167 -11.16 -14.77 -8.42
N ALA A 168 -11.54 -15.89 -9.02
CA ALA A 168 -10.87 -16.44 -10.21
C ALA A 168 -10.87 -15.50 -11.42
N ALA A 169 -11.86 -14.61 -11.52
CA ALA A 169 -11.99 -13.64 -12.61
C ALA A 169 -11.25 -12.31 -12.37
N GLY A 170 -10.42 -12.22 -11.32
CA GLY A 170 -9.67 -10.99 -11.03
C GLY A 170 -10.55 -9.80 -10.59
N GLN A 171 -11.79 -10.06 -10.15
CA GLN A 171 -12.67 -9.04 -9.61
C GLN A 171 -12.07 -8.45 -8.34
N TRP A 172 -11.92 -7.14 -8.30
CA TRP A 172 -11.37 -6.42 -7.17
C TRP A 172 -12.39 -5.51 -6.48
N CYS A 173 -13.45 -5.12 -7.19
CA CYS A 173 -14.41 -4.15 -6.67
C CYS A 173 -15.59 -4.85 -6.00
N ASP A 174 -15.62 -4.86 -4.65
CA ASP A 174 -16.64 -5.47 -3.80
C ASP A 174 -17.06 -6.92 -4.17
N PRO A 175 -16.11 -7.86 -4.43
CA PRO A 175 -16.47 -9.23 -4.79
C PRO A 175 -17.15 -9.96 -3.61
N ALA A 176 -18.15 -10.77 -3.93
CA ALA A 176 -18.82 -11.63 -2.96
C ALA A 176 -17.97 -12.85 -2.53
N GLY A 177 -18.35 -13.46 -1.39
CA GLY A 177 -17.73 -14.69 -0.87
C GLY A 177 -16.26 -14.52 -0.45
N ARG A 178 -15.83 -13.28 -0.19
CA ARG A 178 -14.52 -13.00 0.44
C ARG A 178 -14.66 -13.14 1.95
N ALA A 179 -13.54 -13.35 2.62
CA ALA A 179 -13.51 -13.50 4.08
C ALA A 179 -12.37 -12.66 4.67
N LEU A 180 -12.53 -12.27 5.93
CA LEU A 180 -11.44 -11.67 6.70
C LEU A 180 -10.20 -12.58 6.64
N GLY A 181 -9.03 -11.97 6.44
CA GLY A 181 -7.78 -12.69 6.52
C GLY A 181 -7.20 -12.70 7.93
N ARG A 182 -5.90 -12.98 8.01
CA ARG A 182 -5.17 -13.01 9.29
C ARG A 182 -5.22 -11.64 9.96
N THR A 183 -5.44 -11.59 11.27
CA THR A 183 -5.43 -10.34 12.04
C THR A 183 -4.02 -9.69 12.05
N PRO A 184 -3.92 -8.36 12.19
CA PRO A 184 -2.64 -7.66 12.14
C PRO A 184 -1.59 -8.19 13.13
N THR A 185 -0.35 -8.38 12.67
CA THR A 185 0.76 -8.89 13.49
C THR A 185 2.12 -8.66 12.83
N THR A 186 3.14 -8.36 13.63
CA THR A 186 4.55 -8.36 13.21
C THR A 186 5.23 -9.72 13.38
N ARG A 187 4.58 -10.67 14.07
CA ARG A 187 5.04 -12.06 14.21
C ARG A 187 4.56 -12.87 13.01
N THR A 188 5.12 -12.59 11.84
CA THR A 188 4.73 -13.24 10.59
C THR A 188 5.26 -14.67 10.52
N GLY A 189 6.48 -14.89 11.02
CA GLY A 189 7.23 -16.14 10.86
C GLY A 189 7.93 -16.24 9.49
N GLU A 190 7.82 -15.21 8.67
CA GLU A 190 8.26 -15.20 7.28
C GLU A 190 9.42 -14.20 7.12
N ALA A 191 10.59 -14.68 6.70
CA ALA A 191 11.72 -13.83 6.34
C ALA A 191 11.33 -12.75 5.32
N ARG A 192 11.77 -11.51 5.56
CA ARG A 192 11.45 -10.30 4.78
C ARG A 192 9.98 -9.89 4.75
N ILE A 193 9.12 -10.48 5.58
CA ILE A 193 7.75 -9.98 5.78
C ILE A 193 7.65 -9.41 7.19
N ASP A 194 7.62 -8.08 7.27
CA ASP A 194 7.68 -7.33 8.52
C ASP A 194 6.34 -7.36 9.27
N ALA A 195 5.22 -7.34 8.53
CA ALA A 195 3.90 -7.42 9.14
C ALA A 195 2.82 -7.93 8.18
N TYR A 196 1.82 -8.57 8.77
CA TYR A 196 0.47 -8.63 8.20
C TYR A 196 -0.34 -7.50 8.80
N LEU A 197 -1.00 -6.71 7.97
CA LEU A 197 -1.78 -5.56 8.39
C LEU A 197 -3.20 -5.65 7.80
N TRP A 198 -4.14 -4.96 8.40
CA TRP A 198 -5.41 -4.61 7.75
C TRP A 198 -5.26 -3.16 7.32
N VAL A 199 -4.85 -2.95 6.08
CA VAL A 199 -4.65 -1.59 5.54
C VAL A 199 -5.99 -1.07 5.05
N LYS A 200 -6.67 -1.83 4.16
CA LYS A 200 -8.09 -1.63 3.90
C LYS A 200 -8.89 -1.99 5.15
N LEU A 201 -9.90 -1.17 5.43
CA LEU A 201 -10.82 -1.38 6.54
C LEU A 201 -11.96 -2.32 6.07
N PRO A 202 -12.09 -3.54 6.64
CA PRO A 202 -13.18 -4.43 6.27
C PRO A 202 -14.55 -3.80 6.51
N GLY A 203 -15.40 -3.81 5.48
CA GLY A 203 -16.71 -3.16 5.49
C GLY A 203 -16.76 -1.86 4.70
N GLU A 204 -15.62 -1.25 4.35
CA GLU A 204 -15.61 -0.14 3.40
C GLU A 204 -15.71 -0.62 1.95
N SER A 205 -16.66 -0.06 1.21
CA SER A 205 -16.83 -0.30 -0.23
C SER A 205 -15.59 0.09 -1.03
N ASP A 206 -15.32 -0.65 -2.10
CA ASP A 206 -14.32 -0.33 -3.13
C ASP A 206 -14.87 0.63 -4.20
N GLY A 207 -16.19 0.79 -4.28
CA GLY A 207 -16.85 1.74 -5.18
C GLY A 207 -17.99 1.16 -6.03
N CYS A 208 -18.23 -0.15 -5.98
CA CYS A 208 -19.20 -0.81 -6.84
C CYS A 208 -20.54 -1.07 -6.15
N SER A 209 -20.50 -1.41 -4.87
CA SER A 209 -21.69 -1.62 -4.04
C SER A 209 -22.19 -0.32 -3.39
N ALA A 210 -21.27 0.61 -3.11
CA ALA A 210 -21.52 1.94 -2.57
C ALA A 210 -20.33 2.87 -2.91
N ALA A 211 -20.39 4.16 -2.54
CA ALA A 211 -19.27 5.08 -2.73
C ALA A 211 -17.97 4.54 -2.11
N ALA A 212 -16.84 4.67 -2.80
CA ALA A 212 -15.55 4.16 -2.32
C ALA A 212 -15.22 4.74 -0.92
N GLY A 213 -14.85 3.87 0.02
CA GLY A 213 -14.57 4.24 1.41
C GLY A 213 -15.81 4.37 2.31
N SER A 214 -17.03 4.22 1.79
CA SER A 214 -18.22 4.20 2.63
C SER A 214 -18.38 2.84 3.34
N PHE A 215 -18.63 2.87 4.65
CA PHE A 215 -18.81 1.67 5.46
C PHE A 215 -20.23 1.11 5.36
N THR A 216 -20.35 -0.19 5.14
CA THR A 216 -21.62 -0.92 5.25
C THR A 216 -21.50 -2.08 6.25
N PRO A 217 -22.36 -2.15 7.28
CA PRO A 217 -22.37 -3.27 8.24
C PRO A 217 -22.54 -4.63 7.56
N GLU A 218 -23.31 -4.69 6.48
CA GLU A 218 -23.60 -5.91 5.73
C GLU A 218 -22.33 -6.47 5.07
N TYR A 219 -21.48 -5.60 4.52
CA TYR A 219 -20.23 -6.05 3.91
C TYR A 219 -19.22 -6.51 4.97
N ALA A 220 -19.12 -5.78 6.08
CA ALA A 220 -18.29 -6.19 7.22
C ALA A 220 -18.74 -7.56 7.76
N TYR A 221 -20.04 -7.76 7.91
CA TYR A 221 -20.63 -9.02 8.37
C TYR A 221 -20.35 -10.16 7.39
N ALA A 222 -20.56 -9.95 6.09
CA ALA A 222 -20.27 -10.95 5.06
C ALA A 222 -18.79 -11.39 5.10
N LEU A 223 -17.85 -10.44 5.19
CA LEU A 223 -16.42 -10.75 5.34
C LEU A 223 -16.13 -11.55 6.62
N ALA A 224 -16.80 -11.25 7.72
CA ALA A 224 -16.60 -11.95 8.99
C ALA A 224 -17.16 -13.38 8.99
N THR A 225 -18.21 -13.65 8.21
CA THR A 225 -18.89 -14.95 8.16
C THR A 225 -18.45 -15.86 7.02
N GLY A 226 -17.82 -15.30 5.96
CA GLY A 226 -17.31 -16.04 4.80
C GLY A 226 -18.38 -16.42 3.80
#